data_AF-A0A960V0K5-F1
#
_entry.id   AF-A0A960V0K5-F1
#
_cell.length_a   1.000
_cell.length_b   1.000
_cell.length_c   1.000
_cell.angle_alpha   90.00
_cell.angle_beta   90.00
_cell.angle_gamma   90.00
#
_symmetry.space_group_name_H-M   'P 1'
#
loop_
_entity.id
_entity.type
_entity.pdbx_description
1 polymer ?
#
loop_
_entity_poly.entity_id
_entity_poly.type
_entity_poly.pdbx_seq_one_letter_code
_entity_poly.pdbx_strand_id
1 'polypeptide(L)'
;MSIFFTACPENSEDALMWRLYQKWHPAIEKAVSGTDIDAEYMAAIISLESHPPGNADSSRFEAAVYRRLQDLRDHGTAFGYISRSHVADLSDAELREYATSHGLTQIMGYHCFRLKCTIEELRSPDHLLWAIAYMQMSYKKAARKHDWESCFRVHNTGRPDGQTTRADYVTRGLQRMQYYHKWIERNGQLL
;
A
#
# COMPACT_ATOMS: atom_id res chain seq x y z
N MET A 1 5.13 -8.02 -43.50
CA MET A 1 3.81 -7.44 -43.20
C MET A 1 3.50 -7.80 -41.76
N SER A 2 3.98 -6.99 -40.82
CA SER A 2 3.77 -7.25 -39.38
C SER A 2 2.37 -6.78 -39.02
N ILE A 3 1.52 -7.72 -38.64
CA ILE A 3 0.21 -7.44 -38.07
C ILE A 3 0.48 -6.87 -36.68
N PHE A 4 0.33 -5.55 -36.53
CA PHE A 4 0.29 -4.92 -35.22
C PHE A 4 -1.02 -5.33 -34.55
N PHE A 5 -0.98 -6.34 -33.68
CA PHE A 5 -2.08 -6.60 -32.76
C PHE A 5 -2.14 -5.42 -31.78
N THR A 6 -3.14 -4.56 -31.94
CA THR A 6 -3.46 -3.49 -30.99
C THR A 6 -3.76 -4.10 -29.64
N ALA A 7 -3.03 -3.67 -28.60
CA ALA A 7 -3.08 -4.26 -27.28
C ALA A 7 -4.29 -3.73 -26.48
N CYS A 8 -5.53 -4.00 -26.85
CA CYS A 8 -6.66 -3.56 -26.02
C CYS A 8 -6.70 -4.32 -24.67
N PRO A 9 -7.12 -3.66 -23.57
CA PRO A 9 -7.43 -4.37 -22.33
C PRO A 9 -8.53 -5.42 -22.54
N GLU A 10 -8.35 -6.59 -21.93
CA GLU A 10 -9.26 -7.73 -22.12
C GLU A 10 -10.54 -7.62 -21.29
N ASN A 11 -10.49 -6.91 -20.16
CA ASN A 11 -11.62 -6.69 -19.26
C ASN A 11 -11.37 -5.47 -18.36
N SER A 12 -12.28 -5.22 -17.41
CA SER A 12 -12.22 -4.06 -16.51
C SER A 12 -11.03 -4.09 -15.54
N GLU A 13 -10.58 -5.27 -15.10
CA GLU A 13 -9.42 -5.39 -14.21
C GLU A 13 -8.12 -5.12 -14.99
N ASP A 14 -8.00 -5.64 -16.21
CA ASP A 14 -6.89 -5.33 -17.12
C ASP A 14 -6.84 -3.82 -17.45
N ALA A 15 -8.00 -3.23 -17.78
CA ALA A 15 -8.12 -1.80 -18.06
C ALA A 15 -7.80 -0.91 -16.83
N LEU A 16 -8.05 -1.41 -15.62
CA LEU A 16 -7.61 -0.75 -14.40
C LEU A 16 -6.08 -0.78 -14.27
N MET A 17 -5.47 -1.95 -14.41
CA MET A 17 -4.02 -2.08 -14.25
C MET A 17 -3.26 -1.33 -15.35
N TRP A 18 -3.80 -1.29 -16.56
CA TRP A 18 -3.29 -0.45 -17.64
C TRP A 18 -3.27 1.04 -17.27
N ARG A 19 -4.37 1.59 -16.74
CA ARG A 19 -4.43 3.00 -16.30
C ARG A 19 -3.43 3.30 -15.19
N LEU A 20 -3.27 2.37 -14.25
CA LEU A 20 -2.26 2.49 -13.20
C LEU A 20 -0.85 2.48 -13.79
N TYR A 21 -0.58 1.61 -14.76
CA TYR A 21 0.71 1.56 -15.46
C TYR A 21 1.02 2.92 -16.09
N GLN A 22 0.11 3.46 -16.91
CA GLN A 22 0.33 4.74 -17.59
C GLN A 22 0.59 5.90 -16.64
N LYS A 23 -0.11 5.93 -15.49
CA LYS A 23 -0.02 7.03 -14.55
C LYS A 23 1.16 6.90 -13.59
N TRP A 24 1.39 5.71 -13.07
CA TRP A 24 2.23 5.50 -11.89
C TRP A 24 3.50 4.68 -12.14
N HIS A 25 3.66 4.03 -13.30
CA HIS A 25 4.79 3.14 -13.53
C HIS A 25 6.16 3.78 -13.26
N PRO A 26 6.48 5.01 -13.72
CA PRO A 26 7.78 5.61 -13.43
C PRO A 26 8.03 5.83 -11.93
N ALA A 27 6.99 6.20 -11.17
CA ALA A 27 7.09 6.39 -9.73
C ALA A 27 7.20 5.04 -8.99
N ILE A 28 6.47 4.03 -9.45
CA ILE A 28 6.56 2.66 -8.93
C ILE A 28 7.96 2.10 -9.18
N GLU A 29 8.48 2.14 -10.40
CA GLU A 29 9.82 1.66 -10.75
C GLU A 29 10.90 2.33 -9.92
N LYS A 30 10.84 3.66 -9.80
CA LYS A 30 11.78 4.41 -8.95
C LYS A 30 11.72 3.92 -7.51
N ALA A 31 10.54 3.70 -6.95
CA ALA A 31 10.38 3.31 -5.55
C ALA A 31 10.81 1.88 -5.27
N VAL A 32 10.53 0.94 -6.18
CA VAL A 32 10.87 -0.48 -5.99
C VAL A 32 12.34 -0.81 -6.31
N SER A 33 13.03 0.06 -7.06
CA SER A 33 14.41 -0.17 -7.49
C SER A 33 15.34 -0.49 -6.31
N GLY A 34 16.05 -1.62 -6.41
CA GLY A 34 16.97 -2.09 -5.37
C GLY A 34 16.29 -2.73 -4.15
N THR A 35 15.00 -3.07 -4.23
CA THR A 35 14.23 -3.70 -3.15
C THR A 35 13.72 -5.08 -3.53
N ASP A 36 13.29 -5.87 -2.55
CA ASP A 36 12.63 -7.17 -2.77
C ASP A 36 11.12 -7.03 -3.11
N ILE A 37 10.64 -5.84 -3.49
CA ILE A 37 9.22 -5.60 -3.80
C ILE A 37 9.04 -5.46 -5.31
N ASP A 38 8.22 -6.32 -5.92
CA ASP A 38 7.97 -6.26 -7.37
C ASP A 38 7.10 -5.05 -7.73
N ALA A 39 7.33 -4.46 -8.92
CA ALA A 39 6.53 -3.35 -9.45
C ALA A 39 5.05 -3.77 -9.60
N GLU A 40 4.82 -5.01 -10.02
CA GLU A 40 3.53 -5.67 -10.12
C GLU A 40 2.81 -5.71 -8.78
N TYR A 41 3.53 -6.08 -7.72
CA TYR A 41 2.97 -6.14 -6.37
C TYR A 41 2.59 -4.74 -5.89
N MET A 42 3.48 -3.76 -6.07
CA MET A 42 3.19 -2.37 -5.71
C MET A 42 1.95 -1.85 -6.44
N ALA A 43 1.85 -2.04 -7.75
CA ALA A 43 0.68 -1.62 -8.52
C ALA A 43 -0.60 -2.34 -8.07
N ALA A 44 -0.52 -3.63 -7.75
CA ALA A 44 -1.66 -4.38 -7.24
C ALA A 44 -2.13 -3.85 -5.88
N ILE A 45 -1.22 -3.52 -4.95
CA ILE A 45 -1.58 -2.87 -3.68
C ILE A 45 -2.26 -1.52 -3.94
N ILE A 46 -1.69 -0.68 -4.81
CA ILE A 46 -2.27 0.62 -5.16
C ILE A 46 -3.71 0.49 -5.64
N SER A 47 -3.96 -0.53 -6.48
CA SER A 47 -5.28 -0.80 -7.04
C SER A 47 -6.32 -1.26 -6.01
N LEU A 48 -5.87 -1.85 -4.89
CA LEU A 48 -6.72 -2.44 -3.85
C LEU A 48 -6.99 -1.44 -2.72
N GLU A 49 -6.00 -0.63 -2.37
CA GLU A 49 -6.01 0.21 -1.17
C GLU A 49 -6.58 1.59 -1.41
N SER A 50 -6.18 2.25 -2.51
CA SER A 50 -6.66 3.61 -2.79
C SER A 50 -8.05 3.62 -3.42
N HIS A 51 -8.84 4.64 -3.05
CA HIS A 51 -10.15 4.89 -3.61
C HIS A 51 -10.28 6.31 -4.18
N PRO A 52 -10.69 6.47 -5.46
CA PRO A 52 -10.68 5.43 -6.49
C PRO A 52 -9.27 4.84 -6.70
N PRO A 53 -9.13 3.65 -7.32
CA PRO A 53 -7.81 3.04 -7.56
C PRO A 53 -6.82 4.00 -8.24
N GLY A 54 -5.65 4.19 -7.65
CA GLY A 54 -4.62 5.13 -8.13
C GLY A 54 -4.82 6.58 -7.67
N ASN A 55 -5.64 6.82 -6.66
CA ASN A 55 -5.82 8.13 -6.03
C ASN A 55 -4.77 8.37 -4.93
N ALA A 56 -3.86 9.31 -5.16
CA ALA A 56 -2.81 9.66 -4.20
C ALA A 56 -3.35 10.45 -2.99
N ASP A 57 -4.53 11.07 -3.11
CA ASP A 57 -5.17 11.82 -2.02
C ASP A 57 -6.12 10.93 -1.20
N SER A 58 -6.13 9.62 -1.44
CA SER A 58 -7.00 8.70 -0.72
C SER A 58 -6.62 8.66 0.76
N SER A 59 -7.61 8.78 1.64
CA SER A 59 -7.42 8.65 3.07
C SER A 59 -8.63 8.02 3.75
N ARG A 60 -8.41 7.34 4.87
CA ARG A 60 -9.48 6.72 5.65
C ARG A 60 -9.19 6.79 7.14
N PHE A 61 -10.11 7.42 7.87
CA PHE A 61 -10.05 7.44 9.33
C PHE A 61 -10.52 6.11 9.92
N GLU A 62 -9.73 5.54 10.83
CA GLU A 62 -10.03 4.28 11.52
C GLU A 62 -10.43 4.53 12.99
N ALA A 63 -11.73 4.63 13.26
CA ALA A 63 -12.25 4.91 14.60
C ALA A 63 -11.79 3.89 15.67
N ALA A 64 -11.59 2.63 15.27
CA ALA A 64 -11.07 1.60 16.17
C ALA A 64 -9.59 1.85 16.52
N VAL A 65 -8.76 2.27 15.56
CA VAL A 65 -7.35 2.62 15.80
C VAL A 65 -7.26 3.87 16.66
N TYR A 66 -8.09 4.88 16.39
CA TYR A 66 -8.15 6.10 17.18
C TYR A 66 -8.41 5.83 18.67
N ARG A 67 -9.44 5.02 18.98
CA ARG A 67 -9.74 4.63 20.37
C ARG A 67 -8.56 3.92 21.04
N ARG A 68 -7.88 3.02 20.32
CA ARG A 68 -6.68 2.34 20.86
C ARG A 68 -5.52 3.30 21.12
N LEU A 69 -5.36 4.34 20.30
CA LEU A 69 -4.36 5.38 20.54
C LEU A 69 -4.72 6.26 21.75
N GLN A 70 -6.01 6.58 21.93
CA GLN A 70 -6.50 7.27 23.14
C GLN A 70 -6.24 6.41 24.39
N ASP A 71 -6.59 5.12 24.36
CA ASP A 71 -6.35 4.20 25.49
C ASP A 71 -4.85 4.11 25.83
N LEU A 72 -3.98 4.10 24.81
CA LEU A 72 -2.52 4.12 25.01
C LEU A 72 -2.06 5.44 25.66
N ARG A 73 -2.57 6.59 25.21
CA ARG A 73 -2.21 7.91 25.75
C ARG A 73 -2.69 8.07 27.19
N ASP A 74 -3.97 7.78 27.44
CA ASP A 74 -4.68 8.15 28.66
C ASP A 74 -4.47 7.10 29.76
N HIS A 75 -4.41 5.83 29.38
CA HIS A 75 -4.38 4.69 30.30
C HIS A 75 -3.12 3.83 30.19
N GLY A 76 -2.28 4.04 29.19
CA GLY A 76 -1.07 3.23 28.96
C GLY A 76 -1.37 1.83 28.43
N THR A 77 -2.57 1.60 27.90
CA THR A 77 -2.96 0.30 27.32
C THR A 77 -2.12 0.00 26.09
N ALA A 78 -1.45 -1.16 26.08
CA ALA A 78 -0.52 -1.50 25.01
C ALA A 78 -1.19 -1.55 23.63
N PHE A 79 -0.57 -0.91 22.64
CA PHE A 79 -0.99 -0.96 21.25
C PHE A 79 0.19 -1.24 20.30
N GLY A 80 0.33 -2.51 19.91
CA GLY A 80 1.36 -2.94 18.98
C GLY A 80 2.75 -2.60 19.50
N TYR A 81 3.52 -1.85 18.71
CA TYR A 81 4.87 -1.41 19.06
C TYR A 81 4.93 0.05 19.55
N ILE A 82 3.79 0.73 19.65
CA ILE A 82 3.75 2.16 19.96
C ILE A 82 3.88 2.30 21.48
N SER A 83 4.94 2.98 21.94
CA SER A 83 5.06 3.38 23.35
C SER A 83 4.19 4.59 23.65
N ARG A 84 3.72 4.71 24.90
CA ARG A 84 2.96 5.86 25.39
C ARG A 84 3.65 7.20 25.13
N SER A 85 4.98 7.23 25.21
CA SER A 85 5.77 8.44 24.94
C SER A 85 5.62 8.99 23.52
N HIS A 86 5.20 8.19 22.53
CA HIS A 86 4.91 8.70 21.18
C HIS A 86 3.62 9.51 21.11
N VAL A 87 2.69 9.26 22.04
CA VAL A 87 1.32 9.78 21.98
C VAL A 87 0.93 10.66 23.17
N ALA A 88 1.75 10.69 24.21
CA ALA A 88 1.47 11.38 25.47
C ALA A 88 1.12 12.86 25.28
N ASP A 89 1.83 13.55 24.39
CA ASP A 89 1.70 14.98 24.15
C ASP A 89 0.84 15.32 22.92
N LEU A 90 0.23 14.32 22.28
CA LEU A 90 -0.60 14.53 21.10
C LEU A 90 -2.02 14.93 21.49
N SER A 91 -2.50 16.00 20.86
CA SER A 91 -3.91 16.39 20.87
C SER A 91 -4.80 15.34 20.22
N ASP A 92 -6.10 15.40 20.49
CA ASP A 92 -7.09 14.53 19.85
C ASP A 92 -7.11 14.67 18.32
N ALA A 93 -6.82 15.88 17.80
CA ALA A 93 -6.71 16.13 16.37
C ALA A 93 -5.46 15.44 15.79
N GLU A 94 -4.32 15.51 16.46
CA GLU A 94 -3.10 14.81 16.02
C GLU A 94 -3.27 13.29 16.10
N LEU A 95 -3.85 12.76 17.18
CA LEU A 95 -4.18 11.33 17.28
C LEU A 95 -5.08 10.86 16.14
N ARG A 96 -6.01 11.71 15.68
CA ARG A 96 -6.87 11.41 14.54
C ARG A 96 -6.06 11.28 13.24
N GLU A 97 -5.06 12.12 13.03
CA GLU A 97 -4.16 12.02 11.87
C GLU A 97 -3.35 10.71 11.89
N TYR A 98 -2.83 10.31 13.06
CA TYR A 98 -2.15 9.02 13.22
C TYR A 98 -3.09 7.81 13.10
N ALA A 99 -4.38 7.98 13.38
CA ALA A 99 -5.42 6.97 13.16
C ALA A 99 -6.00 6.96 11.73
N THR A 100 -5.39 7.68 10.80
CA THR A 100 -5.84 7.78 9.42
C THR A 100 -4.82 7.09 8.50
N SER A 101 -5.28 6.29 7.53
CA SER A 101 -4.44 5.79 6.43
C SER A 101 -4.34 6.83 5.31
N HIS A 102 -3.21 6.88 4.62
CA HIS A 102 -2.93 7.89 3.59
C HIS A 102 -2.36 7.27 2.31
N GLY A 103 -2.67 7.90 1.18
CA GLY A 103 -1.96 7.69 -0.07
C GLY A 103 -2.39 6.47 -0.87
N LEU A 104 -1.59 6.16 -1.89
CA LEU A 104 -1.87 5.09 -2.85
C LEU A 104 -1.95 3.70 -2.21
N THR A 105 -1.21 3.48 -1.12
CA THR A 105 -1.09 2.20 -0.43
C THR A 105 -1.73 2.20 0.95
N GLN A 106 -2.45 3.27 1.32
CA GLN A 106 -3.15 3.40 2.61
C GLN A 106 -2.30 3.06 3.84
N ILE A 107 -1.06 3.56 3.91
CA ILE A 107 -0.23 3.40 5.11
C ILE A 107 -0.88 4.17 6.27
N MET A 108 -1.14 3.46 7.38
CA MET A 108 -1.66 4.08 8.61
C MET A 108 -0.67 5.08 9.19
N GLY A 109 -1.16 6.27 9.56
CA GLY A 109 -0.35 7.37 10.06
C GLY A 109 0.53 6.99 11.26
N TYR A 110 0.05 6.17 12.19
CA TYR A 110 0.86 5.72 13.35
C TYR A 110 2.14 4.94 12.95
N HIS A 111 2.26 4.49 11.70
CA HIS A 111 3.51 3.92 11.19
C HIS A 111 4.66 4.94 11.13
N CYS A 112 4.35 6.25 11.04
CA CYS A 112 5.32 7.34 11.16
C CYS A 112 6.23 7.22 12.39
N PHE A 113 5.72 6.77 13.54
CA PHE A 113 6.52 6.62 14.77
C PHE A 113 7.71 5.65 14.60
N ARG A 114 7.52 4.62 13.78
CA ARG A 114 8.54 3.61 13.49
C ARG A 114 9.37 3.98 12.27
N LEU A 115 8.72 4.51 11.22
CA LEU A 115 9.38 4.92 9.97
C LEU A 115 10.24 6.18 10.14
N LYS A 116 9.99 6.96 11.20
CA LYS A 116 10.65 8.25 11.45
C LYS A 116 10.39 9.26 10.32
N CYS A 117 9.16 9.24 9.79
CA CYS A 117 8.62 10.24 8.87
C CYS A 117 7.45 11.01 9.49
N THR A 118 7.01 12.08 8.84
CA THR A 118 5.80 12.84 9.20
C THR A 118 4.58 12.39 8.40
N ILE A 119 3.38 12.83 8.83
CA ILE A 119 2.14 12.56 8.09
C ILE A 119 2.15 13.29 6.74
N GLU A 120 2.73 14.49 6.68
CA GLU A 120 2.91 15.27 5.45
C GLU A 120 3.78 14.52 4.44
N GLU A 121 4.84 13.85 4.92
CA GLU A 121 5.71 13.04 4.06
C GLU A 121 4.97 11.81 3.48
N LEU A 122 4.06 11.19 4.24
CA LEU A 122 3.17 10.12 3.73
C LEU A 122 2.17 10.61 2.67
N ARG A 123 1.91 11.92 2.62
CA ARG A 123 1.04 12.57 1.62
C ARG A 123 1.83 13.21 0.47
N SER A 124 3.15 13.17 0.56
CA SER A 124 4.03 13.82 -0.42
C SER A 124 4.20 12.97 -1.68
N PRO A 125 4.77 13.53 -2.77
CA PRO A 125 5.13 12.75 -3.96
C PRO A 125 6.06 11.55 -3.69
N ASP A 126 6.79 11.56 -2.57
CA ASP A 126 7.70 10.48 -2.16
C ASP A 126 7.02 9.37 -1.33
N HIS A 127 5.69 9.40 -1.16
CA HIS A 127 4.96 8.44 -0.33
C HIS A 127 5.19 6.96 -0.68
N LEU A 128 5.53 6.63 -1.93
CA LEU A 128 5.84 5.26 -2.32
C LEU A 128 7.16 4.77 -1.71
N LEU A 129 8.12 5.67 -1.46
CA LEU A 129 9.35 5.33 -0.74
C LEU A 129 9.04 4.97 0.72
N TRP A 130 8.15 5.71 1.38
CA TRP A 130 7.70 5.38 2.73
C TRP A 130 6.86 4.10 2.78
N ALA A 131 6.04 3.85 1.76
CA ALA A 131 5.34 2.58 1.60
C ALA A 131 6.33 1.42 1.50
N ILE A 132 7.37 1.53 0.65
CA ILE A 132 8.43 0.52 0.53
C ILE A 132 9.15 0.28 1.85
N ALA A 133 9.54 1.35 2.57
CA ALA A 133 10.16 1.22 3.88
C ALA A 133 9.26 0.43 4.85
N TYR A 134 7.96 0.75 4.90
CA TYR A 134 6.99 -0.02 5.68
C TYR A 134 6.91 -1.49 5.25
N MET A 135 6.83 -1.76 3.95
CA MET A 135 6.73 -3.10 3.39
C MET A 135 7.96 -3.96 3.73
N GLN A 136 9.17 -3.42 3.56
CA GLN A 136 10.42 -4.13 3.88
C GLN A 136 10.49 -4.49 5.37
N MET A 137 10.07 -3.57 6.26
CA MET A 137 10.04 -3.82 7.70
C MET A 137 8.99 -4.87 8.10
N SER A 138 7.86 -4.92 7.39
CA SER A 138 6.68 -5.70 7.79
C SER A 138 6.64 -7.08 7.14
N TYR A 139 6.94 -7.18 5.85
CA TYR A 139 6.80 -8.42 5.07
C TYR A 139 7.99 -9.36 5.27
N LYS A 140 9.18 -8.79 5.53
CA LYS A 140 10.41 -9.51 5.89
C LYS A 140 10.71 -10.67 4.93
N LYS A 141 10.57 -11.91 5.41
CA LYS A 141 10.93 -13.14 4.69
C LYS A 141 9.96 -13.43 3.55
N ALA A 142 8.71 -12.96 3.61
CA ALA A 142 7.73 -13.18 2.56
C ALA A 142 8.14 -12.45 1.27
N ALA A 143 8.47 -11.16 1.37
CA ALA A 143 8.97 -10.36 0.24
C ALA A 143 10.22 -10.98 -0.39
N ARG A 144 11.24 -11.32 0.42
CA ARG A 144 12.47 -11.98 -0.06
C ARG A 144 12.24 -13.32 -0.78
N LYS A 145 11.12 -13.98 -0.54
CA LYS A 145 10.75 -15.25 -1.16
C LYS A 145 9.73 -15.07 -2.29
N HIS A 146 9.33 -13.84 -2.59
CA HIS A 146 8.23 -13.54 -3.50
C HIS A 146 6.94 -14.28 -3.11
N ASP A 147 6.72 -14.48 -1.80
CA ASP A 147 5.48 -15.04 -1.25
C ASP A 147 4.43 -13.92 -1.16
N TRP A 148 3.87 -13.58 -2.33
CA TRP A 148 2.98 -12.44 -2.49
C TRP A 148 1.64 -12.61 -1.80
N GLU A 149 1.16 -13.84 -1.65
CA GLU A 149 -0.03 -14.13 -0.85
C GLU A 149 0.17 -13.71 0.61
N SER A 150 1.28 -14.13 1.22
CA SER A 150 1.61 -13.70 2.59
C SER A 150 1.80 -12.18 2.66
N CYS A 151 2.43 -11.55 1.67
CA CYS A 151 2.60 -10.09 1.64
C CYS A 151 1.24 -9.36 1.62
N PHE A 152 0.28 -9.79 0.79
CA PHE A 152 -1.08 -9.23 0.78
C PHE A 152 -1.77 -9.38 2.14
N ARG A 153 -1.67 -10.56 2.77
CA ARG A 153 -2.25 -10.79 4.11
C ARG A 153 -1.60 -9.91 5.17
N VAL A 154 -0.28 -9.76 5.15
CA VAL A 154 0.44 -8.87 6.07
C VAL A 154 0.04 -7.42 5.84
N HIS A 155 -0.09 -6.97 4.59
CA HIS A 155 -0.51 -5.60 4.32
C HIS A 155 -1.90 -5.30 4.90
N ASN A 156 -2.86 -6.20 4.67
CA ASN A 156 -4.24 -6.00 5.10
C ASN A 156 -4.46 -6.23 6.61
N THR A 157 -3.71 -7.14 7.23
CA THR A 157 -4.02 -7.62 8.60
C THR A 157 -2.86 -7.49 9.59
N GLY A 158 -1.66 -7.17 9.13
CA GLY A 158 -0.43 -7.17 9.92
C GLY A 158 0.18 -8.56 10.16
N ARG A 159 -0.43 -9.65 9.67
CA ARG A 159 0.05 -11.03 9.87
C ARG A 159 -0.09 -11.89 8.61
N PRO A 160 0.83 -12.84 8.36
CA PRO A 160 0.83 -13.66 7.14
C PRO A 160 -0.30 -14.70 7.09
N ASP A 161 -0.82 -15.12 8.24
CA ASP A 161 -1.93 -16.08 8.38
C ASP A 161 -3.27 -15.37 8.63
N GLY A 162 -3.32 -14.05 8.45
CA GLY A 162 -4.52 -13.26 8.69
C GLY A 162 -5.62 -13.52 7.68
N GLN A 163 -6.85 -13.52 8.18
CA GLN A 163 -8.04 -13.46 7.36
C GLN A 163 -8.28 -12.00 6.94
N THR A 164 -8.26 -11.77 5.63
CA THR A 164 -8.56 -10.45 5.06
C THR A 164 -10.05 -10.16 5.16
N THR A 165 -10.42 -8.89 5.34
CA THR A 165 -11.83 -8.47 5.42
C THR A 165 -12.62 -8.87 4.18
N ARG A 166 -11.98 -8.77 3.01
CA ARG A 166 -12.51 -9.24 1.73
C ARG A 166 -11.88 -10.58 1.36
N ALA A 167 -12.72 -11.57 1.10
CA ALA A 167 -12.27 -12.92 0.71
C ALA A 167 -11.47 -12.92 -0.61
N ASP A 168 -11.77 -11.99 -1.51
CA ASP A 168 -11.15 -11.88 -2.83
C ASP A 168 -9.89 -11.00 -2.86
N TYR A 169 -9.46 -10.42 -1.72
CA TYR A 169 -8.36 -9.46 -1.66
C TYR A 169 -7.05 -10.03 -2.22
N VAL A 170 -6.65 -11.21 -1.75
CA VAL A 170 -5.43 -11.89 -2.18
C VAL A 170 -5.53 -12.32 -3.64
N THR A 171 -6.62 -13.00 -4.02
CA THR A 171 -6.81 -13.50 -5.38
C THR A 171 -6.84 -12.37 -6.42
N ARG A 172 -7.54 -11.26 -6.11
CA ARG A 172 -7.53 -10.06 -6.96
C ARG A 172 -6.14 -9.43 -7.04
N GLY A 173 -5.42 -9.36 -5.93
CA GLY A 173 -4.06 -8.85 -5.90
C GLY A 173 -3.15 -9.62 -6.86
N LEU A 174 -3.13 -10.95 -6.74
CA LEU A 174 -2.34 -11.83 -7.61
C LEU A 174 -2.76 -11.72 -9.08
N GLN A 175 -4.04 -11.67 -9.37
CA GLN A 175 -4.55 -11.47 -10.74
C GLN A 175 -4.07 -10.12 -11.32
N ARG A 176 -4.13 -9.06 -10.52
CA ARG A 176 -3.71 -7.72 -10.95
C ARG A 176 -2.21 -7.60 -11.15
N MET A 177 -1.41 -8.36 -10.41
CA MET A 177 0.02 -8.49 -10.68
C MET A 177 0.26 -9.03 -12.09
N GLN A 178 -0.47 -10.06 -12.51
CA GLN A 178 -0.35 -10.63 -13.87
C GLN A 178 -0.73 -9.63 -14.97
N TYR A 179 -1.81 -8.87 -14.78
CA TYR A 179 -2.17 -7.81 -15.72
C TYR A 179 -1.11 -6.71 -15.78
N TYR A 180 -0.57 -6.30 -14.63
CA TYR A 180 0.48 -5.28 -14.61
C TYR A 180 1.76 -5.76 -15.28
N HIS A 181 2.16 -7.02 -15.05
CA HIS A 181 3.29 -7.66 -15.72
C HIS A 181 3.15 -7.60 -17.25
N LYS A 182 1.97 -7.98 -17.77
CA LYS A 182 1.62 -7.88 -19.19
C LYS A 182 1.85 -6.47 -19.75
N TRP A 183 1.59 -5.41 -18.98
CA TRP A 183 1.81 -4.03 -19.42
C TRP A 183 3.27 -3.60 -19.36
N ILE A 184 4.05 -4.11 -18.40
CA ILE A 184 5.51 -3.95 -18.35
C ILE A 184 6.14 -4.58 -19.59
N GLU A 185 5.83 -5.84 -19.90
CA GLU A 185 6.38 -6.53 -21.08
C GLU A 185 6.05 -5.81 -22.40
N ARG A 186 4.94 -5.09 -22.43
CA ARG A 186 4.48 -4.31 -23.59
C ARG A 186 4.99 -2.86 -23.60
N ASN A 187 5.81 -2.45 -22.62
CA ASN A 187 6.26 -1.07 -22.44
C ASN A 187 5.09 -0.05 -22.47
N GLY A 188 3.92 -0.42 -21.95
CA GLY A 188 2.74 0.45 -21.94
C GLY A 188 2.16 0.82 -23.31
N GLN A 189 2.54 0.11 -24.38
CA GLN A 189 2.01 0.38 -25.72
C GLN A 189 0.51 0.08 -25.76
N LEU A 190 -0.30 1.14 -25.66
CA LEU A 190 -1.50 1.26 -26.48
C LEU A 190 -1.16 2.17 -27.64
N LEU A 191 -1.28 1.67 -28.87
CA LEU A 191 -1.67 2.53 -29.97
C LEU A 191 -3.14 2.88 -29.79
#